data_AF-A0A673KEU4-F1
#
_entry.id   AF-A0A673KEU4-F1
#
_cell.length_a   1.000
_cell.length_b   1.000
_cell.length_c   1.000
_cell.angle_alpha   90.00
_cell.angle_beta   90.00
_cell.angle_gamma   90.00
#
_symmetry.space_group_name_H-M   'P 1'
#
loop_
_entity.id
_entity.type
_entity.pdbx_description
1 polymer ?
#
loop_
_entity_poly.entity_id
_entity_poly.type
_entity_poly.pdbx_seq_one_letter_code
_entity_poly.pdbx_strand_id
1 'polypeptide(L)'
;FMKGMLAGKGAACLTCKGICSGFQPHSWRKACIQCRCSQEEHVSSSDTEDDRKVGRLLAESRYAHLTTKVKGGDGTRVYKRNRMIVTNPVVSRKDPTFNTVTYDWAPPGLTQKLAMQYMELLPEDRRPVAGTAGSLYRHKQLIRQLPSYDHDPVHPRI
;
A
#
# COMPACT_ATOMS: atom_id res chain seq x y z
N PHE A 1 -9.54 -28.27 -8.40
CA PHE A 1 -10.12 -27.19 -7.56
C PHE A 1 -9.03 -26.62 -6.64
N MET A 2 -8.19 -25.72 -7.15
CA MET A 2 -6.98 -25.28 -6.44
C MET A 2 -7.29 -24.13 -5.48
N LYS A 3 -6.88 -24.31 -4.22
CA LYS A 3 -6.79 -23.27 -3.19
C LYS A 3 -5.72 -22.26 -3.60
N GLY A 4 -6.09 -21.23 -4.36
CA GLY A 4 -5.31 -20.01 -4.40
C GLY A 4 -5.19 -19.47 -2.97
N MET A 5 -3.98 -19.41 -2.43
CA MET A 5 -3.75 -18.88 -1.09
C MET A 5 -4.00 -17.38 -1.12
N LEU A 6 -5.24 -16.97 -0.87
CA LEU A 6 -5.62 -15.56 -0.83
C LEU A 6 -4.75 -14.82 0.20
N ALA A 7 -4.01 -13.84 -0.29
CA ALA A 7 -3.11 -13.03 0.52
C ALA A 7 -3.89 -12.34 1.66
N GLY A 8 -3.31 -12.29 2.86
CA GLY A 8 -3.95 -11.67 4.02
C GLY A 8 -4.80 -12.60 4.89
N LYS A 9 -4.69 -13.93 4.76
CA LYS A 9 -5.28 -14.85 5.76
C LYS A 9 -4.89 -14.43 7.18
N GLY A 10 -5.87 -14.32 8.07
CA GLY A 10 -5.66 -13.90 9.46
C GLY A 10 -5.62 -12.38 9.67
N ALA A 11 -5.66 -11.57 8.62
CA ALA A 11 -5.70 -10.11 8.72
C ALA A 11 -6.91 -9.61 9.51
N ALA A 12 -6.70 -8.68 10.44
CA ALA A 12 -7.79 -8.07 11.20
C ALA A 12 -8.76 -7.32 10.27
N CYS A 13 -10.05 -7.38 10.59
CA CYS A 13 -11.07 -6.66 9.83
C CYS A 13 -11.28 -5.26 10.42
N LEU A 14 -11.27 -4.25 9.55
CA LEU A 14 -11.36 -2.84 9.97
C LEU A 14 -12.80 -2.35 10.17
N THR A 15 -13.79 -3.11 9.70
CA THR A 15 -15.21 -2.68 9.68
C THR A 15 -16.12 -3.56 10.52
N CYS A 16 -15.83 -4.86 10.68
CA CYS A 16 -16.77 -5.78 11.31
C CYS A 16 -16.73 -5.79 12.85
N LYS A 17 -15.97 -4.90 13.49
CA LYS A 17 -15.92 -4.75 14.96
C LYS A 17 -15.70 -6.07 15.72
N GLY A 18 -14.88 -6.98 15.17
CA GLY A 18 -14.54 -8.26 15.80
C GLY A 18 -15.47 -9.44 15.50
N ILE A 19 -16.43 -9.31 14.58
CA ILE A 19 -17.28 -10.44 14.13
C ILE A 19 -16.44 -11.61 13.57
N CYS A 20 -15.27 -11.32 12.99
CA CYS A 20 -14.32 -12.34 12.57
C CYS A 20 -12.98 -12.19 13.32
N SER A 21 -12.33 -13.32 13.59
CA SER A 21 -11.00 -13.40 14.19
C SER A 21 -9.86 -13.08 13.22
N GLY A 22 -10.17 -12.85 11.95
CA GLY A 22 -9.22 -12.56 10.88
C GLY A 22 -9.80 -12.91 9.52
N PHE A 23 -9.14 -12.49 8.44
CA PHE A 23 -9.62 -12.77 7.10
C PHE A 23 -9.64 -14.28 6.84
N GLN A 24 -10.84 -14.79 6.60
CA GLN A 24 -11.07 -16.16 6.18
C GLN A 24 -11.62 -16.13 4.75
N PRO A 25 -10.76 -16.30 3.74
CA PRO A 25 -11.16 -16.13 2.35
C PRO A 25 -12.18 -17.17 1.91
N HIS A 26 -13.21 -16.73 1.18
CA HIS A 26 -14.09 -17.65 0.47
C HIS A 26 -13.34 -18.36 -0.67
N SER A 27 -13.73 -19.59 -0.97
CA SER A 27 -13.21 -20.36 -2.10
C SER A 27 -13.46 -19.74 -3.49
N TRP A 28 -14.41 -18.83 -3.65
CA TRP A 28 -14.80 -18.25 -4.94
C TRP A 28 -15.11 -16.74 -4.91
N ARG A 29 -15.11 -16.11 -3.73
CA ARG A 29 -15.33 -14.66 -3.57
C ARG A 29 -14.15 -14.02 -2.87
N LYS A 30 -13.83 -12.77 -3.23
CA LYS A 30 -12.83 -11.93 -2.55
C LYS A 30 -13.39 -11.29 -1.26
N ALA A 31 -14.06 -12.10 -0.45
CA ALA A 31 -14.74 -11.68 0.78
C ALA A 31 -14.51 -12.70 1.91
N CYS A 32 -14.62 -12.22 3.15
CA CYS A 32 -14.49 -13.04 4.34
C CYS A 32 -15.73 -13.91 4.52
N ILE A 33 -15.55 -15.21 4.80
CA ILE A 33 -16.67 -16.13 5.03
C ILE A 33 -17.48 -15.76 6.29
N GLN A 34 -16.84 -15.17 7.30
CA GLN A 34 -17.44 -14.89 8.59
C GLN A 34 -18.15 -13.53 8.62
N CYS A 35 -17.44 -12.45 8.31
CA CYS A 35 -18.00 -11.08 8.37
C CYS A 35 -18.54 -10.55 7.04
N ARG A 36 -18.32 -11.27 5.93
CA ARG A 36 -18.69 -10.86 4.55
C ARG A 36 -18.04 -9.58 4.04
N CYS A 37 -17.18 -8.93 4.83
CA CYS A 37 -16.37 -7.80 4.38
C CYS A 37 -15.42 -8.24 3.26
N SER A 38 -15.10 -7.32 2.35
CA SER A 38 -14.17 -7.56 1.25
C SER A 38 -12.74 -7.73 1.77
N GLN A 39 -11.87 -8.33 0.95
CA GLN A 39 -10.45 -8.51 1.29
C GLN A 39 -9.72 -7.18 1.58
N GLU A 40 -10.12 -6.09 0.94
CA GLU A 40 -9.61 -4.73 1.20
C GLU A 40 -9.99 -4.20 2.59
N GLU A 41 -11.04 -4.73 3.23
CA GLU A 41 -11.37 -4.43 4.63
C GLU A 41 -10.51 -5.22 5.63
N HIS A 42 -9.65 -6.09 5.11
CA HIS A 42 -8.74 -6.96 5.86
C HIS A 42 -7.28 -6.61 5.51
N VAL A 43 -6.90 -5.37 5.81
CA VAL A 43 -5.57 -4.84 5.55
C VAL A 43 -4.55 -5.49 6.49
N SER A 44 -3.62 -6.27 5.94
CA SER A 44 -2.51 -6.89 6.71
C SER A 44 -1.21 -7.04 5.92
N SER A 45 -1.11 -6.56 4.68
CA SER A 45 0.22 -6.52 4.06
C SER A 45 1.04 -5.40 4.69
N SER A 46 2.29 -5.72 5.00
CA SER A 46 3.26 -4.71 5.37
C SER A 46 3.63 -3.88 4.13
N ASP A 47 4.12 -2.67 4.39
CA ASP A 47 4.81 -1.82 3.42
C ASP A 47 5.80 -2.62 2.55
N THR A 48 6.55 -3.55 3.15
CA THR A 48 7.54 -4.38 2.46
C THR A 48 6.94 -5.40 1.49
N GLU A 49 5.79 -5.99 1.81
CA GLU A 49 5.08 -6.89 0.90
C GLU A 49 4.49 -6.13 -0.29
N ASP A 50 3.94 -4.94 -0.05
CA ASP A 50 3.44 -4.08 -1.11
C ASP A 50 4.56 -3.63 -2.04
N ASP A 51 5.73 -3.29 -1.50
CA ASP A 51 6.90 -2.94 -2.32
C ASP A 51 7.40 -4.12 -3.16
N ARG A 52 7.29 -5.35 -2.67
CA ARG A 52 7.61 -6.55 -3.47
C ARG A 52 6.62 -6.75 -4.61
N LYS A 53 5.32 -6.60 -4.36
CA LYS A 53 4.28 -6.74 -5.40
C LYS A 53 4.44 -5.69 -6.49
N VAL A 54 4.56 -4.42 -6.10
CA VAL A 54 4.82 -3.32 -7.03
C VAL A 54 6.16 -3.50 -7.72
N GLY A 55 7.20 -3.92 -6.97
CA GLY A 55 8.53 -4.18 -7.52
C GLY A 55 8.53 -5.21 -8.64
N ARG A 56 7.80 -6.32 -8.47
CA ARG A 56 7.62 -7.33 -9.52
C ARG A 56 6.88 -6.78 -10.74
N LEU A 57 5.80 -6.01 -10.53
CA LEU A 57 5.06 -5.41 -11.64
C LEU A 57 5.92 -4.46 -12.47
N LEU A 58 6.72 -3.61 -11.81
CA LEU A 58 7.51 -2.60 -12.49
C LEU A 58 8.79 -3.15 -13.11
N ALA A 59 9.31 -4.29 -12.62
CA ALA A 59 10.58 -4.88 -13.03
C ALA A 59 10.71 -5.10 -14.54
N GLU A 60 9.61 -5.49 -15.19
CA GLU A 60 9.57 -5.81 -16.63
C GLU A 60 9.00 -4.66 -17.48
N SER A 61 8.70 -3.53 -16.85
CA SER A 61 8.12 -2.36 -17.52
C SER A 61 9.17 -1.28 -17.80
N ARG A 62 8.78 -0.25 -18.54
CA ARG A 62 9.58 0.99 -18.69
C ARG A 62 9.90 1.69 -17.35
N TYR A 63 9.22 1.32 -16.27
CA TYR A 63 9.40 1.84 -14.93
C TYR A 63 10.36 1.01 -14.06
N ALA A 64 11.12 0.07 -14.63
CA ALA A 64 12.07 -0.76 -13.91
C ALA A 64 13.10 0.04 -13.06
N HIS A 65 13.42 1.27 -13.47
CA HIS A 65 14.29 2.19 -12.74
C HIS A 65 13.75 2.59 -11.35
N LEU A 66 12.43 2.51 -11.15
CA LEU A 66 11.77 2.72 -9.86
C LEU A 66 11.91 1.54 -8.89
N THR A 67 12.65 0.49 -9.27
CA THR A 67 12.85 -0.69 -8.44
C THR A 67 14.32 -0.84 -8.05
N THR A 68 14.58 -1.59 -6.98
CA THR A 68 15.93 -2.01 -6.58
C THR A 68 16.00 -3.52 -6.42
N LYS A 69 17.15 -4.11 -6.74
CA LYS A 69 17.40 -5.54 -6.53
C LYS A 69 17.67 -5.79 -5.04
N VAL A 70 17.01 -6.79 -4.47
CA VAL A 70 17.27 -7.21 -3.08
C VAL A 70 18.62 -7.93 -3.02
N LYS A 71 19.51 -7.49 -2.13
CA LYS A 71 20.81 -8.15 -1.92
C LYS A 71 20.60 -9.54 -1.34
N GLY A 72 21.30 -10.55 -1.89
CA GLY A 72 21.22 -11.94 -1.42
C GLY A 72 19.91 -12.66 -1.75
N GLY A 73 19.04 -12.08 -2.58
CA GLY A 73 17.79 -12.71 -3.02
C GLY A 73 17.87 -13.31 -4.42
N ASP A 74 16.86 -14.12 -4.76
CA ASP A 74 16.69 -14.85 -6.03
C ASP A 74 16.27 -13.92 -7.19
N GLY A 75 17.03 -12.84 -7.41
CA GLY A 75 16.72 -11.85 -8.46
C GLY A 75 15.54 -10.92 -8.16
N THR A 76 14.85 -11.09 -7.03
CA THR A 76 13.66 -10.31 -6.66
C THR A 76 13.96 -8.81 -6.58
N ARG A 77 13.06 -8.00 -7.16
CA ARG A 77 13.11 -6.54 -7.14
C ARG A 77 11.99 -5.98 -6.27
N VAL A 78 12.28 -4.90 -5.55
CA VAL A 78 11.33 -4.16 -4.71
C VAL A 78 11.18 -2.74 -5.20
N TYR A 79 9.97 -2.19 -5.09
CA TYR A 79 9.70 -0.80 -5.41
C TYR A 79 10.46 0.14 -4.46
N LYS A 80 11.11 1.15 -5.03
CA LYS A 80 11.70 2.26 -4.28
C LYS A 80 10.59 3.25 -3.96
N ARG A 81 9.78 2.95 -2.94
CA ARG A 81 8.69 3.83 -2.50
C ARG A 81 9.21 5.22 -2.20
N ASN A 82 8.63 6.23 -2.86
CA ASN A 82 8.94 7.62 -2.62
C ASN A 82 8.16 8.12 -1.40
N ARG A 83 8.76 8.00 -0.19
CA ARG A 83 8.21 8.59 1.04
C ARG A 83 8.61 10.05 1.12
N MET A 84 7.64 10.95 1.22
CA MET A 84 7.88 12.39 1.28
C MET A 84 7.72 12.89 2.71
N ILE A 85 8.78 13.49 3.26
CA ILE A 85 8.77 14.11 4.59
C ILE A 85 8.76 15.62 4.39
N VAL A 86 7.78 16.30 5.00
CA VAL A 86 7.61 17.75 4.95
C VAL A 86 7.74 18.30 6.37
N THR A 87 8.69 19.18 6.60
CA THR A 87 8.91 19.84 7.89
C THR A 87 8.57 21.32 7.75
N ASN A 88 7.47 21.74 8.37
CA ASN A 88 7.04 23.12 8.39
C ASN A 88 7.51 23.79 9.69
N PRO A 89 8.32 24.86 9.62
CA PRO A 89 8.68 25.63 10.79
C PRO A 89 7.46 26.39 11.30
N VAL A 90 7.17 26.25 12.59
CA VAL A 90 6.17 27.03 13.30
C VAL A 90 6.92 28.13 14.04
N VAL A 91 6.88 29.33 13.47
CA VAL A 91 7.50 30.51 14.06
C VAL A 91 6.62 31.00 15.21
N SER A 92 6.83 30.45 16.40
CA SER A 92 6.34 31.05 17.64
C SER A 92 7.43 31.91 18.26
N ARG A 93 7.05 33.07 18.81
CA ARG A 93 8.00 34.07 19.33
C ARG A 93 8.85 33.59 20.53
N LYS A 94 8.52 32.43 21.13
CA LYS A 94 9.20 31.92 22.32
C LYS A 94 10.02 30.65 22.08
N ASP A 95 9.65 29.79 21.14
CA ASP A 95 10.41 28.59 20.78
C ASP A 95 10.11 28.19 19.32
N PRO A 96 11.13 28.00 18.45
CA PRO A 96 10.92 27.43 17.13
C PRO A 96 10.50 25.97 17.27
N THR A 97 9.26 25.67 16.89
CA THR A 97 8.74 24.29 16.82
C THR A 97 8.66 23.87 15.36
N PHE A 98 8.82 22.58 15.08
CA PHE A 98 8.77 22.04 13.73
C PHE A 98 7.65 21.02 13.63
N ASN A 99 6.68 21.25 12.74
CA ASN A 99 5.67 20.25 12.42
C ASN A 99 6.17 19.36 11.28
N THR A 100 6.36 18.07 11.54
CA THR A 100 6.83 17.13 10.53
C THR A 100 5.69 16.20 10.11
N VAL A 101 5.33 16.27 8.83
CA VAL A 101 4.32 15.42 8.20
C VAL A 101 5.03 14.42 7.29
N THR A 102 4.71 13.13 7.45
CA THR A 102 5.24 12.07 6.58
C THR A 102 4.13 11.55 5.69
N TYR A 103 4.33 11.64 4.37
CA TYR A 103 3.51 10.97 3.37
C TYR A 103 4.13 9.62 3.04
N ASP A 104 3.36 8.55 3.16
CA ASP A 104 3.78 7.19 2.83
C ASP A 104 4.08 7.05 1.33
N TRP A 105 3.50 7.90 0.48
CA TRP A 105 3.77 7.87 -0.95
C TRP A 105 3.64 9.24 -1.59
N ALA A 106 4.55 9.55 -2.50
CA ALA A 106 4.47 10.66 -3.42
C ALA A 106 4.76 10.21 -4.87
N PRO A 107 4.20 10.90 -5.88
CA PRO A 107 4.50 10.59 -7.27
C PRO A 107 6.02 10.65 -7.54
N PRO A 108 6.59 9.67 -8.26
CA PRO A 108 7.99 9.69 -8.63
C PRO A 108 8.27 10.75 -9.70
N GLY A 109 9.50 11.28 -9.73
CA GLY A 109 9.96 12.21 -10.79
C GLY A 109 9.49 13.66 -10.64
N LEU A 110 8.85 14.02 -9.52
CA LEU A 110 8.45 15.40 -9.23
C LEU A 110 9.39 16.07 -8.23
N THR A 111 9.46 17.41 -8.30
CA THR A 111 10.04 18.21 -7.21
C THR A 111 9.14 18.16 -5.98
N GLN A 112 9.69 18.42 -4.79
CA GLN A 112 8.90 18.42 -3.55
C GLN A 112 7.73 19.42 -3.62
N LYS A 113 7.95 20.61 -4.19
CA LYS A 113 6.90 21.62 -4.38
C LYS A 113 5.71 21.09 -5.21
N LEU A 114 5.99 20.46 -6.35
CA LEU A 114 4.94 19.89 -7.20
C LEU A 114 4.25 18.69 -6.53
N ALA A 115 5.01 17.86 -5.81
CA ALA A 115 4.44 16.76 -5.05
C ALA A 115 3.50 17.26 -3.94
N MET A 116 3.85 18.35 -3.24
CA MET A 116 2.97 18.98 -2.25
C MET A 116 1.67 19.51 -2.89
N GLN A 117 1.76 20.23 -4.00
CA GLN A 117 0.59 20.70 -4.75
C GLN A 117 -0.31 19.54 -5.19
N TYR A 118 0.28 18.43 -5.65
CA TYR A 118 -0.46 17.22 -5.96
C TYR A 118 -1.21 16.67 -4.73
N MET A 119 -0.57 16.63 -3.56
CA MET A 119 -1.23 16.15 -2.32
C MET A 119 -2.37 17.07 -1.89
N GLU A 120 -2.25 18.38 -2.08
CA GLU A 120 -3.29 19.36 -1.77
C GLU A 120 -4.56 19.16 -2.60
N LEU A 121 -4.41 18.73 -3.87
CA LEU A 121 -5.51 18.42 -4.78
C LEU A 121 -6.25 17.11 -4.44
N LEU A 122 -5.67 16.25 -3.60
CA LEU A 122 -6.37 15.08 -3.09
C LEU A 122 -7.32 15.48 -1.95
N PRO A 123 -8.51 14.85 -1.87
CA PRO A 123 -9.35 14.91 -0.68
C PRO A 123 -8.55 14.56 0.58
N GLU A 124 -8.80 15.27 1.68
CA GLU A 124 -7.98 15.14 2.90
C GLU A 124 -7.96 13.72 3.45
N ASP A 125 -9.10 13.02 3.37
CA ASP A 125 -9.30 11.63 3.78
C ASP A 125 -8.59 10.61 2.87
N ARG A 126 -8.03 11.04 1.73
CA ARG A 126 -7.31 10.20 0.77
C ARG A 126 -5.83 10.57 0.63
N ARG A 127 -5.38 11.62 1.30
CA ARG A 127 -3.96 11.99 1.35
C ARG A 127 -3.19 10.88 2.07
N PRO A 128 -2.12 10.31 1.48
CA PRO A 128 -1.43 9.17 2.07
C PRO A 128 -0.49 9.60 3.21
N VAL A 129 -1.00 10.33 4.20
CA VAL A 129 -0.26 10.75 5.39
C VAL A 129 -0.18 9.58 6.36
N ALA A 130 1.03 9.25 6.82
CA ALA A 130 1.30 8.12 7.69
C ALA A 130 0.38 8.12 8.93
N GLY A 131 -0.25 6.98 9.19
CA GLY A 131 -1.15 6.80 10.33
C GLY A 131 -2.56 7.41 10.18
N THR A 132 -2.88 8.02 9.03
CA THR A 132 -4.22 8.59 8.78
C THR A 132 -5.11 7.68 7.94
N ALA A 133 -6.41 8.03 7.85
CA ALA A 133 -7.37 7.33 7.00
C ALA A 133 -6.93 7.28 5.52
N GLY A 134 -6.21 8.29 5.03
CA GLY A 134 -5.75 8.32 3.66
C GLY A 134 -4.56 7.40 3.37
N SER A 135 -3.69 7.16 4.35
CA SER A 135 -2.67 6.09 4.27
C SER A 135 -3.34 4.72 4.16
N LEU A 136 -4.33 4.46 5.02
CA LEU A 136 -5.12 3.23 4.95
C LEU A 136 -5.88 3.10 3.62
N TYR A 137 -6.50 4.18 3.13
CA TYR A 137 -7.19 4.21 1.85
C TYR A 137 -6.25 3.79 0.72
N ARG A 138 -5.03 4.36 0.68
CA ARG A 138 -4.03 4.00 -0.32
C ARG A 138 -3.68 2.51 -0.25
N HIS A 139 -3.54 1.96 0.95
CA HIS A 139 -3.30 0.53 1.15
C HIS A 139 -4.42 -0.33 0.56
N LYS A 140 -5.68 0.03 0.83
CA LYS A 140 -6.85 -0.64 0.23
C LYS A 140 -6.83 -0.58 -1.29
N GLN A 141 -6.49 0.58 -1.86
CA GLN A 141 -6.36 0.74 -3.31
C GLN A 141 -5.28 -0.17 -3.90
N LEU A 142 -4.14 -0.34 -3.24
CA LEU A 142 -3.11 -1.27 -3.70
C LEU A 142 -3.60 -2.72 -3.71
N ILE A 143 -4.30 -3.18 -2.66
CA ILE A 143 -4.88 -4.53 -2.62
C ILE A 143 -5.86 -4.75 -3.76
N ARG A 144 -6.69 -3.73 -4.04
CA ARG A 144 -7.71 -3.77 -5.10
C ARG A 144 -7.08 -3.79 -6.50
N GLN A 145 -6.07 -2.97 -6.73
CA GLN A 145 -5.41 -2.79 -8.03
C GLN A 145 -4.36 -3.86 -8.32
N LEU A 146 -3.79 -4.50 -7.29
CA LEU A 146 -2.80 -5.57 -7.38
C LEU A 146 -3.29 -6.85 -6.68
N PRO A 147 -4.33 -7.52 -7.22
CA PRO A 147 -4.79 -8.79 -6.70
C PRO A 147 -3.66 -9.82 -6.66
N SER A 148 -3.68 -10.71 -5.67
CA SER A 148 -2.67 -11.76 -5.53
C SER A 148 -2.59 -12.71 -6.74
N TYR A 149 -3.69 -12.87 -7.49
CA TYR A 149 -3.79 -13.76 -8.65
C TYR A 149 -2.93 -13.29 -9.83
N ASP A 150 -2.71 -11.98 -9.97
CA ASP A 150 -1.89 -11.39 -11.05
C ASP A 150 -0.41 -11.80 -10.96
N HIS A 151 -0.03 -12.42 -9.84
CA HIS A 151 1.33 -12.88 -9.54
C HIS A 151 1.43 -14.39 -9.34
N ASP A 152 0.36 -15.15 -9.61
CA ASP A 152 0.39 -16.61 -9.52
C ASP A 152 1.13 -17.19 -10.73
N PRO A 153 2.31 -17.83 -10.57
CA PRO A 153 3.07 -18.39 -11.69
C PRO A 153 2.32 -19.50 -12.44
N VAL A 154 1.23 -20.02 -11.86
CA VAL A 154 0.42 -21.10 -12.44
C VAL A 154 -0.68 -20.57 -13.37
N HIS A 155 -0.95 -19.25 -13.37
CA HIS A 155 -1.95 -18.62 -14.25
C HIS A 155 -1.26 -17.55 -15.12
N PRO A 156 -1.03 -17.83 -16.43
CA PRO A 156 -0.42 -16.85 -17.33
C PRO A 156 -1.24 -15.58 -17.40
N ARG A 157 -0.56 -14.43 -17.50
CA ARG A 157 -1.22 -13.16 -17.82
C ARG A 157 -1.88 -13.31 -19.20
N ILE A 158 -3.19 -13.07 -19.25
CA ILE A 158 -4.00 -13.10 -20.49
C ILE A 158 -3.54 -11.96 -21.40
#